data_AF-A0A1A2Y554-F1
#
_entry.id   AF-A0A1A2Y554-F1
#
_cell.length_a   1.000
_cell.length_b   1.000
_cell.length_c   1.000
_cell.angle_alpha   90.00
_cell.angle_beta   90.00
_cell.angle_gamma   90.00
#
_symmetry.space_group_name_H-M   'P 1'
#
loop_
_entity.id
_entity.type
_entity.pdbx_description
1 polymer ?
#
loop_
_entity_poly.entity_id
_entity_poly.type
_entity_poly.pdbx_seq_one_letter_code
_entity_poly.pdbx_strand_id
1 'polypeptide(L)'
;MDDRDKDPSVVLPYLIGRPLPATEVYEAFGYRKSAYYKAAHEGRLITADNLLRVAQHFGLNAVDLLVRYGLISADAVAAYVDSAQPKPALPKLAELHPLPSRPPL
;
A
#
# COMPACT_ATOMS: atom_id res chain seq x y z
N MET A 1 1.13 10.69 -2.43
CA MET A 1 2.33 11.38 -1.90
C MET A 1 3.51 10.66 -2.50
N ASP A 2 4.43 11.38 -3.16
CA ASP A 2 5.61 10.77 -3.78
C ASP A 2 6.77 10.83 -2.80
N ASP A 3 7.24 9.65 -2.38
CA ASP A 3 8.31 9.47 -1.40
C ASP A 3 9.49 8.69 -2.01
N ARG A 4 9.56 8.54 -3.34
CA ARG A 4 10.56 7.73 -4.07
C ARG A 4 12.01 8.03 -3.70
N ASP A 5 12.34 9.32 -3.55
CA ASP A 5 13.70 9.79 -3.26
C ASP A 5 13.93 10.03 -1.76
N LYS A 6 12.95 9.71 -0.91
CA LYS A 6 13.04 9.97 0.54
C LYS A 6 13.59 8.75 1.26
N ASP A 7 14.44 9.01 2.25
CA ASP A 7 14.93 7.98 3.14
C ASP A 7 13.77 7.42 4.01
N PRO A 8 13.60 6.09 4.11
CA PRO A 8 12.57 5.48 4.96
C PRO A 8 12.64 5.87 6.42
N SER A 9 13.82 6.21 6.94
CA SER A 9 13.98 6.73 8.30
C SER A 9 13.24 8.06 8.54
N VAL A 10 12.92 8.81 7.48
CA VAL A 10 12.13 10.05 7.53
C VAL A 10 10.64 9.77 7.32
N VAL A 11 10.31 8.89 6.38
CA VAL A 11 8.92 8.61 5.99
C VAL A 11 8.19 7.77 7.05
N LEU A 12 8.84 6.74 7.59
CA LEU A 12 8.20 5.80 8.53
C LEU A 12 7.73 6.46 9.83
N PRO A 13 8.50 7.35 10.51
CA PRO A 13 8.01 8.05 11.70
C PRO A 13 6.72 8.84 11.45
N TYR A 14 6.62 9.49 10.29
CA TYR A 14 5.42 10.23 9.88
C TYR A 14 4.21 9.30 9.68
N LEU A 15 4.40 8.17 8.99
CA LEU A 15 3.31 7.21 8.76
C LEU A 15 2.82 6.54 10.04
N ILE A 16 3.73 6.30 10.99
CA ILE A 16 3.42 5.65 12.27
C ILE A 16 2.89 6.69 13.28
N GLY A 17 3.17 7.98 13.09
CA GLY A 17 2.72 9.05 13.98
C GLY A 17 3.52 9.16 15.27
N ARG A 18 4.73 8.58 15.33
CA ARG A 18 5.66 8.73 16.46
C ARG A 18 7.12 8.78 15.99
N PRO A 19 8.02 9.37 16.79
CA PRO A 19 9.46 9.23 16.55
C PRO A 19 9.89 7.75 16.56
N LEU A 20 10.76 7.38 15.63
CA LEU A 20 11.41 6.07 15.59
C LEU A 20 12.91 6.22 15.80
N PRO A 21 13.52 5.43 16.70
CA PRO A 21 14.96 5.30 16.74
C PRO A 21 15.44 4.61 15.45
N ALA A 22 16.59 5.05 14.93
CA ALA A 22 17.11 4.53 13.68
C ALA A 22 17.37 3.00 13.72
N THR A 23 17.67 2.46 14.91
CA THR A 23 17.82 1.00 15.12
C THR A 23 16.54 0.22 14.78
N GLU A 24 15.38 0.73 15.18
CA GLU A 24 14.07 0.10 14.91
C GLU A 24 13.77 0.12 13.41
N VAL A 25 14.18 1.18 12.70
CA VAL A 25 14.09 1.22 11.23
C VAL A 25 14.98 0.14 10.61
N TYR A 26 16.25 0.02 11.02
CA TYR A 26 17.15 -0.99 10.44
C TYR A 26 16.65 -2.42 10.69
N GLU A 27 16.15 -2.68 11.89
CA GLU A 27 15.57 -3.96 12.28
C GLU A 27 14.33 -4.32 11.46
N ALA A 28 13.46 -3.35 11.18
CA ALA A 28 12.30 -3.54 10.31
C ALA A 28 12.70 -3.92 8.88
N PHE A 29 13.81 -3.38 8.37
CA PHE A 29 14.39 -3.81 7.09
C PHE A 29 15.19 -5.13 7.17
N GLY A 30 15.39 -5.69 8.37
CA GLY A 30 16.19 -6.90 8.58
C GLY A 30 17.70 -6.68 8.42
N TYR A 31 18.17 -5.43 8.55
CA TYR A 31 19.57 -5.08 8.42
C TYR A 31 20.21 -4.69 9.76
N ARG A 32 21.51 -4.94 9.88
CA ARG A 32 22.37 -4.19 10.82
C ARG A 32 22.65 -2.80 10.26
N LYS A 33 22.94 -1.81 11.11
CA LYS A 33 23.19 -0.41 10.72
C LYS A 33 24.10 -0.25 9.50
N SER A 34 25.27 -0.89 9.47
CA SER A 34 26.20 -0.77 8.33
C SER A 34 25.65 -1.38 7.03
N ALA A 35 24.91 -2.49 7.12
CA ALA A 35 24.29 -3.12 5.96
C ALA A 35 23.12 -2.29 5.42
N TYR A 36 22.38 -1.60 6.29
CA TYR A 36 21.31 -0.68 5.90
C TYR A 36 21.84 0.45 5.02
N TYR A 37 22.86 1.18 5.49
CA TYR A 37 23.43 2.28 4.72
C TYR A 37 24.09 1.81 3.43
N LYS A 38 24.74 0.65 3.46
CA LYS A 38 25.28 0.03 2.24
C LYS A 38 24.18 -0.29 1.23
N ALA A 39 23.07 -0.88 1.67
CA ALA A 39 21.93 -1.16 0.81
C ALA A 39 21.27 0.12 0.28
N ALA A 40 21.15 1.16 1.10
CA ALA A 40 20.62 2.46 0.70
C ALA A 40 21.50 3.09 -0.40
N HIS A 41 22.81 3.11 -0.19
CA HIS A 41 23.78 3.66 -1.14
C HIS A 41 23.82 2.90 -2.46
N GLU A 42 23.65 1.58 -2.41
CA GLU A 42 23.60 0.72 -3.61
C GLU A 42 22.21 0.67 -4.26
N GLY A 43 21.22 1.42 -3.77
CA GLY A 43 19.86 1.43 -4.31
C GLY A 43 19.08 0.13 -4.09
N ARG A 44 19.53 -0.73 -3.17
CA ARG A 44 18.93 -2.04 -2.87
C ARG A 44 18.05 -2.03 -1.62
N LEU A 45 17.86 -0.87 -1.00
CA LEU A 45 17.03 -0.73 0.19
C LEU A 45 15.55 -0.77 -0.15
N ILE A 46 15.13 -0.03 -1.18
CA ILE A 46 13.73 0.11 -1.58
C ILE A 46 13.38 -1.01 -2.56
N THR A 47 12.99 -2.16 -2.02
CA THR A 47 12.53 -3.32 -2.78
C THR A 47 11.16 -3.77 -2.27
N ALA A 48 10.42 -4.51 -3.08
CA ALA A 48 9.10 -5.01 -2.68
C ALA A 48 9.20 -5.83 -1.38
N ASP A 49 10.13 -6.78 -1.34
CA ASP A 49 10.34 -7.65 -0.17
C ASP A 49 10.66 -6.86 1.10
N ASN A 50 11.53 -5.84 0.99
CA ASN A 50 11.89 -5.00 2.12
C ASN A 50 10.69 -4.16 2.60
N LEU A 51 9.94 -3.56 1.68
CA LEU A 51 8.77 -2.76 2.04
C LEU A 51 7.64 -3.63 2.62
N LEU A 52 7.45 -4.85 2.13
CA LEU A 52 6.52 -5.82 2.71
C LEU A 52 6.94 -6.18 4.14
N ARG A 53 8.23 -6.44 4.37
CA ARG A 53 8.74 -6.74 5.72
C ARG A 53 8.53 -5.57 6.67
N VAL A 54 8.84 -4.35 6.24
CA VAL A 54 8.64 -3.13 7.02
C VAL A 54 7.16 -2.92 7.34
N ALA A 55 6.27 -3.15 6.36
CA ALA A 55 4.84 -3.07 6.56
C ALA A 55 4.36 -4.06 7.63
N GLN A 56 4.81 -5.31 7.55
CA GLN A 56 4.49 -6.33 8.55
C GLN A 56 5.03 -5.99 9.93
N HIS A 57 6.27 -5.49 10.01
CA HIS A 57 6.92 -5.14 11.27
C HIS A 57 6.18 -4.03 12.03
N PHE A 58 5.70 -3.02 11.31
CA PHE A 58 5.02 -1.86 11.92
C PHE A 58 3.49 -1.89 11.83
N GLY A 59 2.90 -2.92 11.22
CA GLY A 59 1.45 -2.98 10.99
C GLY A 59 0.95 -1.92 10.00
N LEU A 60 1.78 -1.51 9.03
CA LEU A 60 1.41 -0.54 8.00
C LEU A 60 0.73 -1.22 6.81
N ASN A 61 0.00 -0.43 6.02
CA ASN A 61 -0.53 -0.91 4.75
C ASN A 61 0.62 -1.09 3.74
N ALA A 62 0.91 -2.34 3.37
CA ALA A 62 1.98 -2.66 2.41
C ALA A 62 1.74 -2.03 1.04
N VAL A 63 0.50 -1.96 0.57
CA VAL A 63 0.14 -1.35 -0.72
C VAL A 63 0.45 0.16 -0.70
N ASP A 64 0.16 0.85 0.40
CA ASP A 64 0.48 2.26 0.55
C ASP A 64 2.00 2.51 0.46
N LEU A 65 2.82 1.69 1.13
CA LEU A 65 4.28 1.79 1.02
C LEU A 65 4.77 1.55 -0.40
N LEU A 66 4.27 0.51 -1.08
CA LEU A 66 4.66 0.20 -2.46
C LEU A 66 4.30 1.33 -3.42
N VAL A 67 3.13 1.98 -3.24
CA VAL A 67 2.71 3.12 -4.06
C VAL A 67 3.57 4.36 -3.79
N ARG A 68 3.80 4.69 -2.51
CA ARG A 68 4.60 5.87 -2.10
C ARG A 68 6.02 5.84 -2.63
N TYR A 69 6.64 4.67 -2.60
CA TYR A 69 7.99 4.44 -3.16
C TYR A 69 7.98 4.10 -4.65
N GLY A 70 6.81 4.10 -5.30
CA GLY A 70 6.71 3.96 -6.76
C GLY A 70 6.95 2.57 -7.33
N LEU A 71 6.92 1.52 -6.49
CA LEU A 71 7.07 0.13 -6.95
C LEU A 71 5.80 -0.38 -7.66
N ILE A 72 4.65 0.21 -7.33
CA ILE A 72 3.38 0.01 -8.03
C ILE A 72 2.70 1.37 -8.23
N SER A 73 1.90 1.53 -9.27
CA SER A 73 1.10 2.74 -9.48
C SER A 73 -0.26 2.65 -8.78
N ALA A 74 -0.83 3.81 -8.42
CA ALA A 74 -2.20 3.87 -7.92
C ALA A 74 -3.20 3.31 -8.94
N ASP A 75 -2.98 3.55 -10.24
CA ASP A 75 -3.82 3.01 -11.31
C ASP A 75 -3.76 1.48 -11.37
N ALA A 76 -2.58 0.88 -11.16
CA ALA A 76 -2.45 -0.57 -11.11
C ALA A 76 -3.20 -1.17 -9.91
N VAL A 77 -3.19 -0.48 -8.76
CA VAL A 77 -3.97 -0.88 -7.58
C VAL A 77 -5.47 -0.76 -7.87
N ALA A 78 -5.93 0.32 -8.50
CA ALA A 78 -7.33 0.50 -8.87
C ALA A 78 -7.80 -0.59 -9.84
N ALA A 79 -7.02 -0.84 -10.90
CA ALA A 79 -7.30 -1.90 -11.86
C ALA A 79 -7.37 -3.29 -11.21
N TYR A 80 -6.46 -3.58 -10.26
CA TYR A 80 -6.52 -4.82 -9.50
C TYR A 80 -7.81 -4.94 -8.69
N VAL A 81 -8.17 -3.90 -7.92
CA VAL A 81 -9.40 -3.89 -7.11
C VAL A 81 -10.64 -4.07 -7.98
N ASP A 82 -10.74 -3.33 -9.09
CA ASP A 82 -11.85 -3.43 -10.03
C ASP A 82 -11.97 -4.84 -10.63
N SER A 83 -10.85 -5.48 -10.96
CA SER A 83 -10.84 -6.86 -11.47
C SER A 83 -11.19 -7.91 -10.42
N ALA A 84 -10.88 -7.63 -9.15
CA ALA A 84 -11.12 -8.51 -8.02
C ALA A 84 -12.54 -8.38 -7.45
N GLN A 85 -13.26 -7.30 -7.77
CA GLN A 85 -14.67 -7.19 -7.39
C GLN A 85 -15.47 -8.28 -8.12
N PRO A 86 -16.24 -9.13 -7.41
CA PRO A 86 -17.17 -10.02 -8.06
C PRO A 86 -18.15 -9.15 -8.86
N LYS A 87 -18.25 -9.45 -10.17
CA LYS A 87 -19.17 -8.73 -11.06
C LYS A 87 -20.55 -8.74 -10.40
N PRO A 88 -21.15 -7.57 -10.11
CA PRO A 88 -22.44 -7.54 -9.43
C PRO A 88 -23.40 -8.38 -10.26
N ALA A 89 -23.95 -9.42 -9.63
CA ALA A 89 -24.97 -10.23 -10.26
C ALA A 89 -26.16 -9.30 -10.49
N LEU A 90 -26.32 -8.84 -11.74
CA LEU A 90 -27.52 -8.11 -12.11
C LEU A 90 -28.69 -9.03 -11.77
N PRO A 91 -29.67 -8.57 -10.96
CA PRO A 91 -30.86 -9.37 -10.69
C PRO A 91 -31.48 -9.74 -12.04
N LYS A 92 -31.93 -10.99 -12.15
CA LYS A 92 -32.60 -11.42 -13.39
C LYS A 92 -33.81 -10.51 -13.59
N LEU A 93 -34.14 -10.17 -14.84
CA LEU A 93 -35.33 -9.37 -15.15
C LEU A 93 -36.61 -9.94 -14.51
N ALA A 94 -36.67 -11.27 -14.32
CA ALA A 94 -37.76 -11.98 -13.65
C ALA A 94 -37.88 -11.72 -12.13
N GLU A 95 -36.83 -11.19 -11.50
CA GLU A 95 -36.75 -10.87 -10.06
C GLU A 95 -36.99 -9.38 -9.79
N LEU A 96 -37.11 -8.56 -10.84
CA LEU A 96 -37.43 -7.14 -10.71
C LEU A 96 -38.92 -6.95 -10.43
N HIS A 97 -39.24 -6.41 -9.26
CA HIS A 97 -40.61 -6.02 -8.94
C HIS A 97 -40.89 -4.57 -9.39
N PRO A 98 -42.08 -4.28 -9.92
CA PRO A 98 -42.49 -2.92 -10.25
C PRO A 98 -42.40 -2.02 -9.01
N LEU A 99 -41.77 -0.85 -9.15
CA LEU A 99 -41.75 0.14 -8.08
C LEU A 99 -43.18 0.63 -7.83
N PRO A 100 -43.76 0.45 -6.63
CA PRO A 100 -45.15 0.79 -6.33
C PRO A 100 -45.47 2.29 -6.43
N SER A 101 -44.44 3.13 -6.56
CA SER A 101 -44.54 4.58 -6.52
C SER A 101 -44.51 5.27 -7.90
N ARG A 102 -44.55 4.52 -9.02
CA ARG A 102 -44.55 5.15 -10.35
C ARG A 102 -45.98 5.35 -10.85
N PRO A 103 -46.49 6.59 -10.98
CA PRO A 103 -47.80 6.82 -11.54
C PRO A 103 -47.83 6.42 -13.03
N PRO A 104 -48.96 5.88 -13.53
CA PRO A 104 -49.10 5.54 -14.94
C PRO A 104 -48.99 6.79 -15.82
N LEU A 105 -48.30 6.66 -16.95
CA LEU A 105 -48.26 7.64 -18.03
C LEU A 105 -49.61 7.72 -18.75
#